data_AF-A0A834M752-F1
#
_entry.id   AF-A0A834M752-F1
#
_cell.length_a   1.000
_cell.length_b   1.000
_cell.length_c   1.000
_cell.angle_alpha   90.00
_cell.angle_beta   90.00
_cell.angle_gamma   90.00
#
_symmetry.space_group_name_H-M   'P 1'
#
loop_
_entity.id
_entity.type
_entity.pdbx_description
1 polymer ?
#
loop_
_entity_poly.entity_id
_entity_poly.type
_entity_poly.pdbx_seq_one_letter_code
_entity_poly.pdbx_strand_id
1 'polypeptide(L)'
;MCSFFVYKYKITYFYSVYKEKQTAGRSPEVKKLEEIRIASFAGSSKIYMDMVASNLQQQRAITEQFRREAAIKRMQVSASVKEIIKYITEHEQDDCLLVGFSSQRVNPFREKTPCSVL
;
A
#
# COMPACT_ATOMS: atom_id res chain seq x y z
N MET A 1 -38.05 -3.63 -3.53
CA MET A 1 -37.16 -4.83 -3.65
C MET A 1 -37.68 -5.84 -4.67
N CYS A 2 -38.97 -6.18 -4.73
CA CYS A 2 -39.51 -7.22 -5.64
C CYS A 2 -39.49 -6.88 -7.14
N SER A 3 -39.73 -5.62 -7.53
CA SER A 3 -39.90 -5.26 -8.96
C SER A 3 -38.61 -5.26 -9.79
N PHE A 4 -37.46 -5.00 -9.15
CA PHE A 4 -36.16 -4.95 -9.85
C PHE A 4 -35.67 -6.36 -10.27
N PHE A 5 -36.02 -7.37 -9.47
CA PHE A 5 -35.65 -8.77 -9.74
C PHE A 5 -36.43 -9.33 -10.94
N VAL A 6 -37.72 -9.03 -11.03
CA VAL A 6 -38.60 -9.47 -12.12
C VAL A 6 -38.19 -8.85 -13.46
N TYR A 7 -37.79 -7.58 -13.47
CA TYR A 7 -37.33 -6.90 -14.67
C TYR A 7 -36.03 -7.49 -15.21
N LYS A 8 -35.06 -7.78 -14.33
CA LYS A 8 -33.80 -8.40 -14.73
C LYS A 8 -34.03 -9.79 -15.33
N TYR A 9 -34.91 -10.59 -14.73
CA TYR A 9 -35.29 -11.91 -15.24
C TYR A 9 -35.95 -11.86 -16.62
N LYS A 10 -36.92 -10.97 -16.84
CA LYS A 10 -37.61 -10.84 -18.13
C LYS A 10 -36.66 -10.41 -19.26
N ILE A 11 -35.73 -9.49 -18.98
CA ILE A 11 -34.75 -9.02 -19.98
C ILE A 11 -33.78 -10.14 -20.35
N THR A 12 -33.21 -10.84 -19.35
CA THR A 12 -32.29 -11.95 -19.61
C THR A 12 -32.96 -13.07 -20.39
N TYR A 13 -34.21 -13.42 -20.03
CA TYR A 13 -34.96 -14.47 -20.72
C TYR A 13 -35.25 -14.11 -22.19
N PHE A 14 -35.66 -12.87 -22.46
CA PHE A 14 -35.92 -12.40 -23.82
C PHE A 14 -34.66 -12.40 -24.69
N TYR A 15 -33.51 -11.98 -24.13
CA TYR A 15 -32.23 -12.01 -24.83
C TYR A 15 -31.76 -13.44 -25.15
N SER A 16 -31.95 -14.39 -24.23
CA SER A 16 -31.61 -15.80 -24.46
C SER A 16 -32.41 -16.39 -25.62
N VAL A 17 -33.73 -16.17 -25.64
CA VAL A 17 -34.63 -16.64 -26.71
C VAL A 17 -34.29 -15.98 -28.05
N TYR A 18 -33.92 -14.71 -28.06
CA TYR A 18 -33.54 -14.00 -29.29
C TYR A 18 -32.20 -14.51 -29.87
N LYS A 19 -31.23 -14.81 -29.00
CA LYS A 19 -29.92 -15.39 -29.38
C LYS A 19 -30.07 -16.81 -29.94
N GLU A 20 -30.96 -17.60 -29.36
CA GLU A 20 -31.28 -18.95 -29.82
C GLU A 20 -31.88 -18.93 -31.24
N LYS A 21 -32.81 -18.00 -31.51
CA LYS A 21 -33.40 -17.81 -32.85
C LYS A 21 -32.39 -17.34 -33.91
N GLN A 22 -31.37 -16.56 -33.55
CA GLN A 22 -30.33 -16.11 -34.50
C GLN A 22 -29.27 -17.18 -34.84
N THR A 23 -29.15 -18.24 -34.04
CA THR A 23 -28.15 -19.31 -34.24
C THR A 23 -28.75 -20.61 -34.79
N ALA A 24 -30.06 -20.65 -35.02
CA ALA A 24 -30.74 -21.75 -35.68
C ALA A 24 -30.26 -21.84 -37.15
N GLY A 25 -29.43 -22.85 -37.45
CA GLY A 25 -28.89 -23.11 -38.79
C GLY A 25 -27.39 -22.84 -38.98
N ARG A 26 -26.67 -22.29 -37.99
CA ARG A 26 -25.19 -22.18 -38.08
C ARG A 26 -24.50 -23.47 -37.65
N SER A 27 -23.45 -23.85 -38.38
CA SER A 27 -22.57 -24.99 -38.04
C SER A 27 -22.06 -24.87 -36.60
N PRO A 28 -21.92 -25.98 -35.84
CA PRO A 28 -21.44 -25.99 -34.45
C PRO A 28 -20.14 -25.22 -34.25
N GLU A 29 -19.26 -25.24 -35.25
CA GLU A 29 -17.96 -24.57 -35.23
C GLU A 29 -18.08 -23.04 -35.19
N VAL A 30 -19.04 -22.48 -35.93
CA VAL A 30 -19.28 -21.02 -35.98
C VAL A 30 -19.88 -20.52 -34.66
N LYS A 31 -20.69 -21.33 -33.98
CA LYS A 31 -21.22 -21.01 -32.64
C LYS A 31 -20.10 -20.95 -31.60
N LYS A 32 -19.16 -21.90 -31.67
CA LYS A 32 -17.99 -21.97 -30.80
C LYS A 32 -17.05 -20.77 -30.99
N LEU A 33 -16.82 -20.34 -32.24
CA LEU A 33 -16.01 -19.16 -32.54
C LEU A 33 -16.63 -17.85 -32.00
N GLU A 34 -17.95 -17.71 -32.07
CA GLU A 34 -18.64 -16.53 -31.53
C GLU A 34 -18.62 -16.51 -30.00
N GLU A 35 -18.76 -17.67 -29.35
CA GLU A 35 -18.58 -17.80 -27.90
C GLU A 35 -17.17 -17.42 -27.46
N ILE A 36 -16.14 -17.89 -28.19
CA ILE A 36 -14.74 -17.52 -27.95
C ILE A 36 -14.56 -16.00 -28.10
N ARG A 37 -15.14 -15.39 -29.14
CA ARG A 37 -15.08 -13.93 -29.36
C ARG A 37 -15.72 -13.14 -28.22
N ILE A 38 -16.92 -13.53 -27.78
CA ILE A 38 -17.64 -12.88 -26.68
C ILE A 38 -16.88 -13.08 -25.36
N ALA A 39 -16.36 -14.28 -25.10
CA ALA A 39 -15.56 -14.57 -23.90
C ALA A 39 -14.26 -13.77 -23.88
N SER A 40 -13.62 -13.56 -25.03
CA SER A 40 -12.38 -12.77 -25.15
C SER A 40 -12.64 -11.28 -24.88
N PHE A 41 -13.74 -10.74 -25.42
CA PHE A 41 -14.14 -9.34 -25.15
C PHE A 41 -14.54 -9.13 -23.68
N ALA A 42 -15.35 -10.03 -23.12
CA ALA A 42 -15.73 -9.99 -21.72
C ALA A 42 -14.52 -10.15 -20.79
N GLY A 43 -13.54 -11.01 -21.14
CA GLY A 43 -12.28 -11.17 -20.43
C GLY A 43 -11.46 -9.88 -20.40
N SER A 44 -11.33 -9.18 -21.53
CA SER A 44 -10.63 -7.89 -21.61
C SER A 44 -11.31 -6.81 -20.75
N SER A 45 -12.64 -6.70 -20.82
CA SER A 45 -13.42 -5.75 -19.99
C SER A 45 -13.33 -6.08 -18.49
N LYS A 46 -13.35 -7.36 -18.12
CA LYS A 46 -13.21 -7.81 -16.74
C LYS A 46 -11.85 -7.46 -16.15
N ILE A 47 -10.76 -7.71 -16.90
CA ILE A 47 -9.39 -7.35 -16.48
C ILE A 47 -9.29 -5.85 -16.21
N TYR A 48 -9.86 -5.01 -17.09
CA TYR A 48 -9.89 -3.57 -16.88
C TYR A 48 -10.64 -3.17 -15.62
N MET A 49 -11.84 -3.73 -15.38
CA MET A 49 -12.62 -3.44 -14.19
C MET A 49 -11.94 -3.90 -12.89
N ASP A 50 -11.29 -5.08 -12.90
CA ASP A 50 -10.55 -5.61 -11.75
C ASP A 50 -9.31 -4.73 -11.46
N MET A 51 -8.60 -4.29 -12.51
CA MET A 51 -7.48 -3.35 -12.39
C MET A 51 -7.94 -2.01 -11.80
N VAL A 52 -9.05 -1.45 -12.28
CA VAL A 52 -9.62 -0.20 -11.76
C VAL A 52 -10.06 -0.36 -10.30
N ALA A 53 -10.70 -1.48 -9.95
CA ALA A 53 -11.12 -1.77 -8.58
C ALA A 53 -9.93 -1.88 -7.62
N SER A 54 -8.86 -2.57 -8.02
CA SER A 54 -7.62 -2.67 -7.25
C SER A 54 -6.97 -1.30 -7.03
N ASN A 55 -6.81 -0.50 -8.09
CA ASN A 55 -6.28 0.85 -8.00
C ASN A 55 -7.12 1.74 -7.07
N LEU A 56 -8.45 1.67 -7.16
CA LEU A 56 -9.35 2.43 -6.29
C LEU A 56 -9.20 2.01 -4.82
N GLN A 57 -9.06 0.71 -4.55
CA GLN A 57 -8.83 0.21 -3.19
C GLN A 57 -7.49 0.72 -2.63
N GLN A 58 -6.43 0.70 -3.43
CA GLN A 58 -5.13 1.26 -3.05
C GLN A 58 -5.23 2.77 -2.75
N GLN A 59 -5.90 3.55 -3.60
CA GLN A 59 -6.09 4.99 -3.38
C GLN A 59 -6.86 5.29 -2.09
N ARG A 60 -7.87 4.47 -1.76
CA ARG A 60 -8.61 4.60 -0.50
C ARG A 60 -7.71 4.35 0.72
N ALA A 61 -6.87 3.31 0.65
CA ALA A 61 -5.92 3.01 1.73
C ALA A 61 -4.91 4.14 1.94
N ILE A 62 -4.36 4.69 0.86
CA ILE A 62 -3.43 5.83 0.91
C ILE A 62 -4.11 7.08 1.46
N THR A 63 -5.35 7.38 1.03
CA THR A 63 -6.10 8.53 1.55
C THR A 63 -6.35 8.41 3.05
N GLU A 64 -6.65 7.20 3.52
CA GLU A 64 -6.84 6.92 4.94
C GLU A 64 -5.53 7.10 5.72
N GLN A 65 -4.40 6.66 5.18
CA GLN A 65 -3.07 6.94 5.74
C GLN A 65 -2.83 8.46 5.86
N PHE A 66 -3.02 9.22 4.78
CA PHE A 66 -2.79 10.67 4.78
C PHE A 66 -3.68 11.40 5.78
N ARG A 67 -4.93 10.95 5.98
CA ARG A 67 -5.81 11.50 7.02
C ARG A 67 -5.22 11.30 8.42
N ARG A 68 -4.67 10.12 8.70
CA ARG A 68 -4.01 9.83 9.98
C ARG A 68 -2.77 10.69 10.18
N GLU A 69 -1.94 10.84 9.15
CA GLU A 69 -0.72 11.67 9.19
C GLU A 69 -1.03 13.16 9.32
N ALA A 70 -2.09 13.64 8.66
CA ALA A 70 -2.55 15.02 8.77
C ALA A 70 -3.08 15.33 10.18
N ALA A 71 -3.70 14.35 10.85
CA ALA A 71 -4.24 14.48 12.20
C ALA A 71 -3.17 14.51 13.31
N ILE A 72 -1.89 14.25 13.00
CA ILE A 72 -0.80 14.32 13.97
C ILE A 72 -0.61 15.78 14.40
N LYS A 73 -0.71 16.02 15.72
CA LYS A 73 -0.43 17.33 16.31
C LYS A 73 1.06 17.62 16.22
N ARG A 74 1.41 18.67 15.48
CA ARG A 74 2.79 19.16 15.36
C ARG A 74 3.06 20.21 16.42
N MET A 75 4.31 20.28 16.87
CA MET A 75 4.80 21.37 17.71
C MET A 75 5.58 22.38 16.87
N GLN A 76 5.75 23.60 17.38
CA GLN A 76 6.53 24.62 16.68
C GLN A 76 8.01 24.21 16.60
N VAL A 77 8.62 24.40 15.44
CA VAL A 77 10.04 24.09 15.21
C VAL A 77 10.93 24.84 16.19
N SER A 78 10.60 26.10 16.49
CA SER A 78 11.32 26.91 17.49
C SER A 78 11.30 26.29 18.89
N ALA A 79 10.20 25.64 19.28
CA ALA A 79 10.09 24.94 20.56
C ALA A 79 10.86 23.61 20.53
N SER A 80 10.72 22.81 19.46
CA SER A 80 11.46 21.55 19.29
C SER A 80 12.97 21.78 19.35
N VAL A 81 13.46 22.81 18.67
CA VAL A 81 14.90 23.13 18.63
C VAL A 81 15.41 23.51 20.02
N LYS A 82 14.62 24.27 20.81
CA LYS A 82 14.99 24.60 22.19
C LYS A 82 15.09 23.35 23.05
N GLU A 83 14.17 22.41 22.91
CA GLU A 83 14.21 21.13 23.65
C GLU A 83 15.42 20.28 23.25
N ILE A 84 15.73 20.21 21.95
CA ILE A 84 16.91 19.49 21.45
C ILE A 84 18.19 20.11 22.02
N ILE A 85 18.34 21.45 21.94
CA ILE A 85 19.51 22.15 22.49
C ILE A 85 19.62 21.90 23.99
N LYS A 86 18.51 22.01 24.73
CA LYS A 86 18.49 21.75 26.16
C LYS A 86 18.97 20.35 26.48
N TYR A 87 18.46 19.33 25.78
CA TYR A 87 18.86 17.95 25.98
C TYR A 87 20.36 17.74 25.73
N ILE A 88 20.88 18.33 24.65
CA ILE A 88 22.32 18.26 24.33
C ILE A 88 23.14 18.91 25.45
N THR A 89 22.82 20.13 25.86
CA THR A 89 23.57 20.84 26.91
C THR A 89 23.50 20.13 28.27
N GLU A 90 22.42 19.41 28.57
CA GLU A 90 22.30 18.61 29.79
C GLU A 90 23.19 17.35 29.78
N HIS A 91 23.48 16.78 28.61
CA HIS A 91 24.19 15.49 28.47
C HIS A 91 25.56 15.60 27.81
N GLU A 92 25.96 16.77 27.33
CA GLU A 92 27.24 16.98 26.64
C GLU A 92 28.46 16.61 27.50
N GLN A 93 28.35 16.77 28.82
CA GLN A 93 29.43 16.46 29.76
C GLN A 93 29.64 14.95 29.96
N ASP A 94 28.59 14.17 29.74
CA ASP A 94 28.63 12.69 29.82
C ASP A 94 29.03 12.06 28.47
N ASP A 95 29.09 12.86 27.40
CA ASP A 95 29.52 12.40 26.09
C ASP A 95 31.04 12.32 26.01
N CYS A 96 31.56 11.11 26.20
CA CYS A 96 32.98 10.78 26.09
C CYS A 96 33.59 11.10 24.70
N LEU A 97 32.79 11.23 23.64
CA LEU A 97 33.27 11.61 22.31
C LEU A 97 33.41 13.12 22.16
N LEU A 98 32.69 13.90 22.95
CA LEU A 98 32.72 15.35 22.93
C LEU A 98 33.73 15.91 23.92
N VAL A 99 33.66 15.51 25.20
CA VAL A 99 34.54 16.01 26.27
C VAL A 99 35.81 15.16 26.43
N GLY A 100 35.81 13.96 25.87
CA GLY A 100 36.87 12.99 26.07
C GLY A 100 36.71 12.23 27.39
N PHE A 101 37.46 11.14 27.52
CA PHE A 101 37.48 10.36 28.75
C PHE A 101 38.25 11.12 29.85
N SER A 102 37.67 11.25 31.04
CA SER A 102 38.31 11.91 32.20
C SER A 102 39.64 11.26 32.59
N SER A 103 39.81 9.98 32.25
CA SER A 103 41.07 9.26 32.35
C SER A 103 41.15 8.24 31.23
N GLN A 104 42.34 8.06 30.66
CA GLN A 104 42.54 7.00 29.69
C GLN A 104 42.22 5.59 30.25
N ARG A 105 42.19 5.40 31.58
CA ARG A 105 41.79 4.12 32.20
C ARG A 105 40.30 3.79 32.07
N VAL A 106 39.43 4.79 31.89
CA VAL A 106 37.99 4.57 31.70
C VAL A 106 37.62 4.36 30.23
N ASN A 107 38.56 4.58 29.30
CA ASN A 107 38.38 4.24 27.89
C ASN A 107 38.54 2.72 27.70
N PRO A 108 37.49 1.98 27.31
CA PRO A 108 37.56 0.53 27.08
C PRO A 108 38.51 0.16 25.93
N PHE A 109 38.78 1.10 25.02
CA PHE A 109 39.64 0.93 23.85
C PHE A 109 41.07 1.48 24.07
N ARG A 110 41.45 1.79 25.31
CA ARG A 110 42.81 2.24 25.61
C ARG A 110 43.83 1.17 25.25
N GLU A 111 44.95 1.58 24.66
CA GLU A 111 46.13 0.74 24.57
C GLU A 111 46.57 0.30 25.98
N LYS A 112 46.64 -1.02 26.16
CA LYS A 112 47.21 -1.63 27.38
C LYS A 112 48.72 -1.45 27.30
N THR A 113 49.30 -0.69 28.22
CA THR A 113 50.76 -0.69 28.40
C THR A 113 51.21 -2.13 28.63
N PRO A 114 52.14 -2.68 27.82
CA PRO A 114 52.67 -4.00 28.09
C PRO A 114 53.37 -3.96 29.45
N CYS A 115 52.91 -4.78 30.39
CA CYS A 115 53.64 -5.00 31.63
C CYS A 115 54.87 -5.83 31.26
N SER A 116 56.05 -5.19 31.20
CA SER A 116 57.30 -5.92 31.21
C SER A 116 57.49 -6.43 32.63
N VAL A 117 57.14 -7.69 32.86
CA VAL A 117 57.57 -8.41 34.05
C VAL A 117 59.09 -8.55 33.93
N LEU A 118 59.83 -7.76 34.71
CA LEU A 118 61.28 -7.88 34.88
C LEU A 118 61.57 -8.95 35.95
#